data_AF-A0A1F6XLC5-F1
#
_entry.id   AF-A0A1F6XLC5-F1
#
_cell.length_a   1.000
_cell.length_b   1.000
_cell.length_c   1.000
_cell.angle_alpha   90.00
_cell.angle_beta   90.00
_cell.angle_gamma   90.00
#
_symmetry.space_group_name_H-M   'P 1'
#
loop_
_entity.id
_entity.type
_entity.pdbx_description
1 polymer ?
#
loop_
_entity_poly.entity_id
_entity_poly.type
_entity_poly.pdbx_seq_one_letter_code
_entity_poly.pdbx_strand_id
1 'polypeptide(L)'
;MTTTEPKDKMVSRSAPIWTWTLLFAIFLLLVIMGWVKGCNKKAEAEKVREAENASTNAPTTTVVVVKKIGKEKTLYKFPPDGCITIFLRGDWTDYPKGGKISFTSLETGKVVLYDEPGVNSSSSLPAGNYLIRKVDPNAWGVEIWQ
;
A
#
# COMPACT_ATOMS: atom_id res chain seq x y z
N MET A 1 -21.05 -42.43 67.26
CA MET A 1 -21.85 -41.86 66.14
C MET A 1 -21.31 -40.45 65.95
N THR A 2 -20.79 -40.02 64.79
CA THR A 2 -21.26 -40.28 63.43
C THR A 2 -20.10 -40.09 62.44
N THR A 3 -19.98 -41.05 61.52
CA THR A 3 -19.15 -41.09 60.31
C THR A 3 -19.43 -39.91 59.37
N THR A 4 -18.41 -39.44 58.64
CA THR A 4 -18.53 -39.01 57.22
C THR A 4 -17.15 -38.71 56.61
N GLU A 5 -16.66 -39.64 55.81
CA GLU A 5 -15.96 -39.35 54.54
C GLU A 5 -17.05 -38.94 53.51
N PRO A 6 -16.77 -38.18 52.41
CA PRO A 6 -15.88 -38.70 51.36
C PRO A 6 -15.20 -37.66 50.42
N LYS A 7 -14.37 -38.21 49.51
CA LYS A 7 -14.12 -37.79 48.11
C LYS A 7 -13.55 -36.38 47.87
N ASP A 8 -12.32 -36.34 47.35
CA ASP A 8 -12.04 -35.86 45.99
C ASP A 8 -10.52 -35.79 45.72
N LYS A 9 -10.03 -36.62 44.81
CA LYS A 9 -8.78 -36.38 44.09
C LYS A 9 -9.01 -36.60 42.60
N MET A 10 -9.67 -35.64 41.97
CA MET A 10 -9.50 -35.43 40.53
C MET A 10 -8.11 -34.84 40.31
N VAL A 11 -7.17 -35.68 39.87
CA VAL A 11 -5.89 -35.21 39.33
C VAL A 11 -6.17 -34.58 37.97
N SER A 12 -6.38 -33.26 37.97
CA SER A 12 -6.37 -32.45 36.74
C SER A 12 -4.94 -32.44 36.21
N ARG A 13 -4.69 -33.25 35.18
CA ARG A 13 -3.45 -33.18 34.39
C ARG A 13 -3.53 -31.96 33.49
N SER A 14 -3.19 -30.78 34.02
CA SER A 14 -2.90 -29.61 33.22
C SER A 14 -1.67 -29.92 32.36
N ALA A 15 -1.87 -30.04 31.06
CA ALA A 15 -0.75 -30.10 30.11
C ALA A 15 0.06 -28.79 30.22
N PRO A 16 1.39 -28.85 30.30
CA PRO A 16 2.21 -27.66 30.48
C PRO A 16 2.07 -26.72 29.27
N ILE A 17 1.80 -25.45 29.56
CA ILE A 17 1.56 -24.33 28.62
C ILE A 17 2.67 -24.16 27.56
N TRP A 18 3.84 -24.78 27.76
CA TRP A 18 4.99 -24.75 26.86
C TRP A 18 4.84 -25.57 25.57
N THR A 19 3.90 -26.52 25.48
CA THR A 19 3.70 -27.29 24.22
C THR A 19 3.01 -26.48 23.13
N TRP A 20 2.17 -25.51 23.51
CA TRP A 20 1.43 -24.68 22.56
C TRP A 20 2.32 -23.64 21.87
N THR A 21 3.32 -23.13 22.57
CA THR A 21 4.29 -22.15 22.03
C THR A 21 5.22 -22.77 21.00
N LEU A 22 5.65 -24.03 21.20
CA LEU A 22 6.50 -24.73 20.24
C LEU A 22 5.76 -25.04 18.94
N LEU A 23 4.49 -25.47 19.03
CA LEU A 23 3.66 -25.71 17.84
C LEU A 23 3.37 -24.44 17.05
N PHE A 24 3.14 -23.30 17.73
CA PHE A 24 2.95 -22.01 17.06
C PHE A 24 4.21 -21.51 16.34
N ALA A 25 5.40 -21.71 16.94
CA ALA A 25 6.67 -21.33 16.31
C ALA A 25 6.97 -22.14 15.04
N ILE A 26 6.66 -23.44 15.05
CA ILE A 26 6.82 -24.31 13.87
C ILE A 26 5.84 -23.89 12.76
N PHE A 27 4.59 -23.58 13.09
CA PHE A 27 3.60 -23.13 12.11
C PHE A 27 4.01 -21.78 11.48
N LEU A 28 4.54 -20.84 12.28
CA LEU A 28 5.03 -19.56 11.78
C LEU A 28 6.23 -19.72 10.82
N LEU A 29 7.16 -20.63 11.12
CA LEU A 29 8.29 -20.94 10.24
C LEU A 29 7.85 -21.54 8.89
N LEU A 30 6.85 -22.41 8.88
CA LEU A 30 6.30 -23.00 7.64
C LEU A 30 5.56 -21.96 6.79
N VAL A 31 4.83 -21.03 7.41
CA VAL A 31 4.16 -19.94 6.67
C VAL A 31 5.18 -19.00 6.03
N ILE A 32 6.28 -18.65 6.70
CA ILE A 32 7.31 -17.76 6.14
C ILE A 32 8.04 -18.42 4.97
N MET A 33 8.32 -19.73 5.03
CA MET A 33 9.00 -20.44 3.93
C MET A 33 8.10 -20.66 2.69
N GLY A 34 6.78 -20.51 2.82
CA GLY A 34 5.82 -20.63 1.70
C GLY A 34 5.78 -19.43 0.75
N TRP A 35 6.34 -18.27 1.11
CA TRP A 35 6.21 -17.02 0.33
C TRP A 35 7.43 -16.66 -0.55
N VAL A 36 8.45 -17.53 -0.63
CA VAL A 36 9.68 -17.28 -1.42
C VAL A 36 9.69 -18.04 -2.76
N LYS A 37 8.52 -18.36 -3.33
CA LYS A 37 8.44 -19.08 -4.60
C LYS A 37 7.61 -18.33 -5.63
N GLY A 38 8.27 -17.48 -6.42
CA GLY A 38 7.67 -16.96 -7.65
C GLY A 38 8.16 -15.62 -8.20
N CYS A 39 9.45 -15.29 -8.14
CA CYS A 39 10.01 -14.24 -9.00
C CYS A 39 10.85 -14.88 -10.11
N ASN A 40 10.21 -15.27 -11.22
CA ASN A 40 10.86 -15.27 -12.53
C ASN A 40 9.84 -15.45 -13.65
N LYS A 41 9.65 -14.40 -14.45
CA LYS A 41 9.70 -14.43 -15.92
C LYS A 41 9.48 -13.02 -16.48
N LYS A 42 10.58 -12.41 -16.91
CA LYS A 42 10.56 -11.49 -18.04
C LYS A 42 10.02 -12.24 -19.26
N ALA A 43 9.03 -11.68 -19.92
CA ALA A 43 8.75 -11.94 -21.32
C ALA A 43 8.18 -10.65 -21.92
N GLU A 44 9.07 -9.78 -22.37
CA GLU A 44 8.79 -8.91 -23.51
C GLU A 44 8.51 -9.83 -24.71
N ALA A 45 7.27 -9.89 -25.15
CA ALA A 45 6.90 -10.28 -26.50
C ALA A 45 5.40 -10.02 -26.70
N GLU A 46 5.03 -8.83 -27.15
CA GLU A 46 3.79 -8.74 -27.92
C GLU A 46 3.99 -7.83 -29.14
N LYS A 47 4.39 -8.54 -30.19
CA LYS A 47 4.44 -8.14 -31.58
C LYS A 47 3.02 -7.81 -32.02
N VAL A 48 2.88 -6.60 -32.57
CA VAL A 48 1.89 -6.16 -33.55
C VAL A 48 1.09 -7.34 -34.15
N ARG A 49 -0.20 -7.40 -33.84
CA ARG A 49 -1.22 -7.94 -34.72
C ARG A 49 -2.54 -7.22 -34.49
N GLU A 50 -2.82 -6.31 -35.41
CA GLU A 50 -4.17 -6.01 -35.86
C GLU A 50 -4.95 -7.30 -36.08
N ALA A 51 -6.08 -7.40 -35.39
CA ALA A 51 -7.23 -8.16 -35.85
C ALA A 51 -8.48 -7.39 -35.40
N GLU A 52 -9.05 -6.75 -36.39
CA GLU A 52 -10.32 -6.04 -36.43
C GLU A 52 -11.51 -6.92 -36.03
N ASN A 53 -12.56 -6.27 -35.54
CA ASN A 53 -13.98 -6.69 -35.53
C ASN A 53 -14.48 -7.65 -34.43
N ALA A 54 -14.99 -7.06 -33.34
CA ALA A 54 -16.31 -7.40 -32.79
C ALA A 54 -16.86 -6.24 -31.93
N SER A 55 -17.82 -5.52 -32.50
CA SER A 55 -18.65 -4.53 -31.82
C SER A 55 -19.55 -5.21 -30.78
N THR A 56 -19.32 -4.91 -29.49
CA THR A 56 -20.37 -4.94 -28.45
C THR A 56 -20.06 -3.86 -27.42
N ASN A 57 -21.02 -2.95 -27.21
CA ASN A 57 -20.99 -1.85 -26.27
C ASN A 57 -20.48 -2.26 -24.87
N ALA A 58 -19.27 -1.83 -24.53
CA ALA A 58 -18.77 -1.74 -23.16
C ALA A 58 -18.21 -0.32 -22.98
N PRO A 59 -18.47 0.38 -21.86
CA PRO A 59 -17.90 1.69 -21.62
C PRO A 59 -16.39 1.49 -21.53
N THR A 60 -15.70 1.84 -22.63
CA THR A 60 -14.25 1.86 -22.69
C THR A 60 -13.85 2.93 -21.69
N THR A 61 -13.38 2.49 -20.52
CA THR A 61 -12.69 3.38 -19.60
C THR A 61 -11.47 3.85 -20.37
N THR A 62 -11.57 5.04 -20.95
CA THR A 62 -10.46 5.73 -21.60
C THR A 62 -9.42 5.93 -20.51
N VAL A 63 -8.49 4.98 -20.40
CA VAL A 63 -7.29 5.17 -19.60
C VAL A 63 -6.53 6.24 -20.36
N VAL A 64 -6.76 7.50 -19.98
CA VAL A 64 -5.95 8.61 -20.43
C VAL A 64 -4.54 8.33 -19.91
N VAL A 65 -3.74 7.66 -20.74
CA VAL A 65 -2.31 7.55 -20.50
C VAL A 65 -1.77 8.96 -20.73
N VAL A 66 -1.72 9.75 -19.66
CA VAL A 66 -1.15 11.09 -19.68
C VAL A 66 0.34 10.93 -19.96
N LYS A 67 0.76 10.84 -21.22
CA LYS A 67 2.17 10.81 -21.57
C LYS A 67 2.70 12.24 -21.57
N LYS A 68 3.21 12.72 -20.43
CA LYS A 68 3.92 14.01 -20.38
C LYS A 68 5.32 13.80 -20.97
N ILE A 69 5.53 14.29 -22.19
CA ILE A 69 6.82 14.20 -22.89
C ILE A 69 7.88 14.91 -22.05
N GLY A 70 8.98 14.22 -21.72
CA GLY A 70 10.10 14.78 -20.97
C GLY A 70 9.99 14.75 -19.44
N LYS A 71 8.91 14.20 -18.87
CA LYS A 71 8.76 14.02 -17.41
C LYS A 71 8.77 12.54 -17.02
N GLU A 72 9.48 12.22 -15.96
CA GLU A 72 9.50 10.89 -15.36
C GLU A 72 8.30 10.72 -14.42
N LYS A 73 7.63 9.59 -14.56
CA LYS A 73 6.52 9.20 -13.69
C LYS A 73 7.03 8.29 -12.59
N THR A 74 6.81 8.69 -11.34
CA THR A 74 7.11 7.85 -10.17
C THR A 74 5.88 7.70 -9.29
N LEU A 75 5.53 6.46 -8.95
CA LEU A 75 4.46 6.14 -7.99
C LEU A 75 5.08 5.90 -6.62
N TYR A 76 4.72 6.74 -5.65
CA TYR A 76 5.10 6.57 -4.26
C TYR A 76 3.94 5.95 -3.49
N LYS A 77 4.12 4.72 -3.03
CA LYS A 77 3.17 4.07 -2.12
C LYS A 77 3.45 4.52 -0.70
N PHE A 78 2.40 4.87 0.03
CA PHE A 78 2.57 5.25 1.43
C PHE A 78 2.94 4.01 2.27
N PRO A 79 3.89 4.15 3.22
CA PRO A 79 4.14 3.12 4.23
C PRO A 79 2.97 3.06 5.23
N PRO A 80 3.02 2.12 6.20
CA PRO A 80 2.01 2.01 7.25
C PRO A 80 1.82 3.28 8.09
N ASP A 81 2.86 4.10 8.24
CA ASP A 81 2.83 5.40 8.93
C ASP A 81 2.12 6.51 8.13
N GLY A 82 1.77 6.24 6.87
CA GLY A 82 1.03 7.16 6.01
C GLY A 82 1.83 8.35 5.50
N CYS A 83 3.17 8.32 5.58
CA CYS A 83 4.01 9.47 5.28
C CYS A 83 5.14 9.13 4.31
N ILE A 84 5.43 10.01 3.36
CA ILE A 84 6.65 9.92 2.53
C ILE A 84 7.31 11.29 2.45
N THR A 85 8.63 11.31 2.39
CA THR A 85 9.38 12.53 2.10
C THR A 85 9.98 12.43 0.70
N ILE A 86 9.75 13.45 -0.13
CA ILE A 86 10.27 13.49 -1.49
C ILE A 86 10.84 14.87 -1.81
N PHE A 87 11.82 14.90 -2.71
CA PHE A 87 12.27 16.14 -3.35
C PHE A 87 11.48 16.33 -4.65
N LEU A 88 10.78 17.45 -4.76
CA LEU A 88 10.04 17.85 -5.95
C LEU A 88 10.88 18.80 -6.77
N ARG A 89 11.15 18.43 -8.03
CA ARG A 89 11.75 19.30 -9.05
C ARG A 89 10.68 20.25 -9.58
N GLY A 90 11.07 21.44 -10.06
CA GLY A 90 10.12 22.40 -10.64
C GLY A 90 9.24 21.79 -11.72
N ASP A 91 8.05 22.39 -11.93
CA ASP A 91 7.04 21.95 -12.90
C ASP A 91 6.48 20.53 -12.68
N TRP A 92 6.51 20.02 -11.46
CA TRP A 92 5.93 18.71 -11.15
C TRP A 92 4.39 18.71 -11.23
N THR A 93 3.79 17.52 -11.20
CA THR A 93 2.33 17.35 -11.03
C THR A 93 2.05 16.09 -10.24
N ASP A 94 1.10 16.15 -9.32
CA ASP A 94 0.64 15.01 -8.54
C ASP A 94 -0.70 14.44 -9.02
N TYR A 95 -0.89 13.16 -8.70
CA TYR A 95 -2.14 12.42 -8.87
C TYR A 95 -2.33 11.54 -7.63
N PRO A 96 -3.06 12.01 -6.61
CA PRO A 96 -3.38 11.25 -5.42
C PRO A 96 -4.11 9.95 -5.78
N LYS A 97 -3.85 8.88 -5.02
CA LYS A 97 -4.47 7.57 -5.25
C LYS A 97 -5.23 7.08 -4.02
N GLY A 98 -6.51 6.78 -4.22
CA GLY A 98 -7.41 6.19 -3.22
C GLY A 98 -8.09 7.18 -2.27
N GLY A 99 -7.47 8.31 -1.97
CA GLY A 99 -8.05 9.34 -1.09
C GLY A 99 -7.19 10.60 -1.02
N LYS A 100 -7.63 11.55 -0.18
CA LYS A 100 -7.00 12.85 0.02
C LYS A 100 -5.63 12.76 0.67
N ILE A 101 -4.73 13.64 0.23
CA ILE A 101 -3.37 13.80 0.75
C ILE A 101 -3.08 15.26 1.07
N SER A 102 -2.00 15.51 1.81
CA SER A 102 -1.49 16.86 2.08
C SER A 102 0.01 16.94 1.84
N PHE A 103 0.49 18.10 1.42
CA PHE A 103 1.90 18.42 1.27
C PHE A 103 2.31 19.42 2.34
N THR A 104 3.33 19.06 3.12
CA THR A 104 3.97 19.93 4.10
C THR A 104 5.35 20.31 3.59
N SER A 105 5.61 21.61 3.45
CA SER A 105 6.96 22.10 3.13
C SER A 105 7.88 21.84 4.31
N LEU A 106 8.97 21.11 4.11
CA LEU A 106 9.93 20.84 5.19
C LEU A 106 10.80 22.06 5.53
N GLU A 107 10.86 23.05 4.65
CA GLU A 107 11.52 24.33 4.93
C GLU A 107 10.72 25.18 5.93
N THR A 108 9.39 25.26 5.73
CA THR A 108 8.52 26.12 6.55
C THR A 108 7.78 25.38 7.66
N GLY A 109 7.72 24.05 7.60
CA GLY A 109 6.93 23.20 8.50
C GLY A 109 5.42 23.32 8.30
N LYS A 110 4.95 24.01 7.25
CA LYS A 110 3.52 24.29 7.02
C LYS A 110 2.93 23.40 5.93
N VAL A 111 1.66 23.05 6.11
CA VAL A 111 0.86 22.44 5.03
C VAL A 111 0.61 23.51 3.98
N VAL A 112 1.01 23.22 2.73
CA VAL A 112 0.93 24.16 1.61
C VAL A 112 -0.08 23.72 0.53
N LEU A 113 -0.48 22.45 0.54
CA LEU A 113 -1.43 21.90 -0.41
C LEU A 113 -2.21 20.74 0.22
N TYR A 114 -3.49 20.67 -0.12
CA TYR A 114 -4.31 19.48 0.00
C TYR A 114 -4.74 19.08 -1.39
N ASP A 115 -4.67 17.80 -1.72
CA ASP A 115 -5.11 17.31 -3.01
C ASP A 115 -5.87 15.98 -2.87
N GLU A 116 -6.76 15.71 -3.82
CA GLU A 116 -7.61 14.53 -3.82
C GLU A 116 -7.82 13.96 -5.24
N PRO A 117 -8.13 12.66 -5.37
CA PRO A 117 -8.28 12.04 -6.68
C PRO A 117 -9.37 12.70 -7.53
N GLY A 118 -9.04 13.03 -8.78
CA GLY A 118 -9.99 13.59 -9.75
C GLY A 118 -10.11 15.12 -9.72
N VAL A 119 -9.48 15.79 -8.75
CA VAL A 119 -9.32 17.25 -8.77
C VAL A 119 -8.04 17.58 -9.50
N ASN A 120 -8.14 18.36 -10.58
CA ASN A 120 -6.95 18.88 -11.27
C ASN A 120 -6.43 20.09 -10.51
N SER A 121 -5.71 19.84 -9.42
CA SER A 121 -5.01 20.88 -8.67
C SER A 121 -3.73 21.26 -9.42
N SER A 122 -3.74 22.38 -10.14
CA SER A 122 -2.48 22.96 -10.63
C SER A 122 -1.75 23.62 -9.46
N SER A 123 -0.95 22.85 -8.72
CA SER A 123 -0.12 23.41 -7.65
C SER A 123 1.22 23.86 -8.22
N SER A 124 1.46 25.18 -8.25
CA SER A 124 2.74 25.77 -8.65
C SER A 124 3.71 25.83 -7.46
N LEU A 125 3.80 24.73 -6.70
CA LEU A 125 4.68 24.68 -5.55
C LEU A 125 6.15 24.72 -6.03
N PRO A 126 7.02 25.49 -5.35
CA PRO A 126 8.41 25.59 -5.74
C PRO A 126 9.13 24.24 -5.59
N ALA A 127 10.29 24.12 -6.23
CA ALA A 127 11.14 22.96 -6.02
C ALA A 127 11.61 22.91 -4.55
N GLY A 128 11.65 21.72 -3.96
CA GLY A 128 12.02 21.58 -2.55
C GLY A 128 11.72 20.23 -1.94
N ASN A 129 12.01 20.10 -0.64
CA ASN A 129 11.70 18.90 0.14
C ASN A 129 10.30 19.01 0.76
N TYR A 130 9.48 18.00 0.49
CA TYR A 130 8.10 17.95 0.96
C TYR A 130 7.82 16.64 1.68
N LEU A 131 7.08 16.74 2.78
CA LEU A 131 6.45 15.62 3.46
C LEU A 131 5.02 15.48 2.96
N ILE A 132 4.71 14.37 2.32
CA ILE A 132 3.37 14.04 1.85
C ILE A 132 2.73 13.09 2.85
N ARG A 133 1.53 13.40 3.31
CA ARG A 133 0.77 12.58 4.26
C ARG A 133 -0.58 12.19 3.73
N LYS A 134 -1.04 11.00 4.15
CA LYS A 134 -2.45 10.62 4.06
C LYS A 134 -3.30 11.57 4.90
N VAL A 135 -4.39 12.05 4.32
CA VAL A 135 -5.47 12.70 5.07
C VAL A 135 -6.62 11.71 5.24
N ASP A 136 -6.92 10.95 4.20
CA ASP A 136 -7.94 9.90 4.24
C ASP A 136 -7.31 8.51 4.49
N PRO A 137 -8.01 7.61 5.20
CA PRO A 137 -7.52 6.25 5.44
C PRO A 137 -7.39 5.43 4.15
N ASN A 138 -8.18 5.76 3.13
CA ASN A 138 -8.17 5.07 1.83
C ASN A 138 -7.04 5.54 0.91
N ALA A 139 -6.33 6.63 1.26
CA ALA A 139 -5.18 7.07 0.51
C ALA A 139 -4.07 6.01 0.60
N TRP A 140 -3.58 5.53 -0.54
CA TRP A 140 -2.57 4.46 -0.58
C TRP A 140 -1.29 4.89 -1.30
N GLY A 141 -1.32 6.00 -2.04
CA GLY A 141 -0.11 6.57 -2.64
C GLY A 141 -0.39 7.86 -3.40
N VAL A 142 0.67 8.36 -4.02
CA VAL A 142 0.64 9.51 -4.92
C VAL A 142 1.55 9.23 -6.11
N GLU A 143 1.08 9.54 -7.30
CA GLU A 143 1.88 9.50 -8.52
C GLU A 143 2.37 10.91 -8.84
N ILE A 144 3.69 11.06 -9.00
CA ILE A 144 4.33 12.34 -9.31
C ILE A 144 4.95 12.26 -10.71
N TRP A 145 4.70 13.30 -11.51
CA TRP A 145 5.32 13.52 -12.82
C TRP A 145 6.23 14.73 -12.74
N GLN A 146 7.53 14.57 -13.01
CA GLN A 146 8.52 15.66 -12.96
C GLN A 146 9.67 15.44 -13.92
#